data_AF-A0A2C9L682-F1
#
_entry.id   AF-A0A2C9L682-F1
#
_cell.length_a   1.000
_cell.length_b   1.000
_cell.length_c   1.000
_cell.angle_alpha   90.00
_cell.angle_beta   90.00
_cell.angle_gamma   90.00
#
_symmetry.space_group_name_H-M   'P 1'
#
loop_
_entity.id
_entity.type
_entity.pdbx_description
1 polymer ?
#
loop_
_entity_poly.entity_id
_entity_poly.type
_entity_poly.pdbx_seq_one_letter_code
_entity_poly.pdbx_strand_id
1 'polypeptide(L)' 'MLWELRVEQVVMLTNLAEDSKVKCEQYWPKSGTKEYGTIEVRLTHTKNFTNYIVRFLELVKDKEVQKVTQYHYISWPDHG' A
#
# COMPACT_ATOMS: atom_id res chain seq x y z
N MET A 1 0.37 -11.36 8.13
CA MET A 1 -0.93 -11.13 7.47
C MET A 1 -0.88 -11.19 5.94
N LEU A 2 -0.46 -10.14 5.20
CA LEU A 2 -0.58 -10.09 3.72
C LEU A 2 0.07 -11.29 3.01
N TRP A 3 1.26 -11.67 3.47
CA TRP A 3 1.99 -12.82 2.96
C TRP A 3 1.31 -14.15 3.32
N GLU A 4 1.07 -14.40 4.60
CA GLU A 4 0.54 -15.66 5.12
C GLU A 4 -0.84 -15.99 4.55
N LEU A 5 -1.69 -14.97 4.39
CA LEU A 5 -3.04 -15.10 3.84
C LEU A 5 -3.07 -14.99 2.31
N ARG A 6 -1.91 -14.86 1.65
CA ARG A 6 -1.80 -14.68 0.18
C ARG A 6 -2.73 -13.60 -0.35
N VAL A 7 -2.82 -12.47 0.37
CA VAL A 7 -3.65 -11.32 -0.04
C VAL A 7 -3.09 -10.71 -1.31
N GLU A 8 -3.89 -10.69 -2.37
CA GLU A 8 -3.50 -10.07 -3.65
C GLU A 8 -3.90 -8.61 -3.74
N GLN A 9 -4.96 -8.20 -3.03
CA GLN A 9 -5.56 -6.87 -3.16
C GLN A 9 -5.72 -6.21 -1.80
N VAL A 10 -5.28 -4.95 -1.69
CA VAL A 10 -5.44 -4.12 -0.49
C VAL A 10 -6.22 -2.88 -0.87
N VAL A 11 -7.29 -2.57 -0.13
CA VAL A 11 -8.07 -1.34 -0.31
C VAL A 11 -7.84 -0.44 0.90
N MET A 12 -7.27 0.74 0.67
CA MET A 12 -7.03 1.78 1.66
C MET A 12 -8.01 2.92 1.40
N LEU A 13 -8.84 3.23 2.39
CA LEU A 13 -9.95 4.19 2.28
C LEU A 13 -9.72 5.49 3.08
N THR A 14 -8.59 5.62 3.76
CA THR A 14 -8.23 6.81 4.54
C THR A 14 -6.88 7.34 4.09
N ASN A 15 -6.72 8.66 4.13
CA ASN A 15 -5.42 9.28 3.89
C ASN A 15 -4.45 9.02 5.06
N LEU A 16 -3.16 9.31 4.87
CA LEU A 16 -2.17 9.14 5.95
C LEU A 16 -2.44 10.10 7.12
N ALA A 17 -2.87 11.32 6.81
CA ALA A 17 -3.27 12.33 7.77
C ALA A 17 -4.45 13.13 7.24
N GLU A 18 -5.33 13.54 8.16
CA GLU A 18 -6.51 14.36 7.95
C GLU A 18 -6.55 15.42 9.07
N ASP A 19 -6.76 16.70 8.76
CA ASP A 19 -6.71 17.82 9.72
C ASP A 19 -5.49 17.80 10.65
N SER A 20 -4.30 17.49 10.11
CA SER A 20 -3.03 17.34 10.85
C SER A 20 -3.01 16.20 11.88
N LYS A 21 -4.02 15.32 11.90
CA LYS A 21 -4.04 14.09 12.71
C LYS A 21 -3.64 12.89 11.86
N VAL A 22 -2.68 12.11 12.34
CA VAL A 22 -2.27 10.85 11.70
C VAL A 22 -3.42 9.84 11.80
N LYS A 23 -3.85 9.29 10.67
CA LYS A 23 -4.90 8.27 10.56
C LYS A 23 -4.32 6.90 10.20
N CYS A 24 -3.28 6.89 9.38
CA CYS A 24 -2.63 5.66 8.94
C CYS A 24 -1.13 5.89 8.75
N GLU A 25 -0.34 4.92 9.20
CA GLU A 25 1.08 4.88 8.89
C GLU A 25 1.31 4.42 7.45
N GLN A 26 2.34 4.97 6.80
CA GLN A 26 2.69 4.54 5.45
C GLN A 26 3.39 3.17 5.50
N TYR A 27 2.63 2.09 5.28
CA TYR A 27 3.12 0.71 5.33
C TYR A 27 3.70 0.17 4.00
N TRP A 28 3.92 1.05 3.02
CA TRP A 28 4.56 0.74 1.74
C TRP A 28 5.75 1.69 1.50
N PRO A 29 6.77 1.30 0.71
CA PRO A 29 7.89 2.20 0.38
C PRO A 29 7.45 3.40 -0.47
N LYS A 30 8.05 4.58 -0.25
CA LYS A 30 7.81 5.77 -1.11
C LYS A 30 8.35 5.58 -2.53
N SER A 31 9.45 4.85 -2.66
CA SER A 31 10.08 4.48 -3.92
C SER A 31 10.97 3.25 -3.70
N GLY A 32 11.23 2.49 -4.77
CA GLY A 32 12.11 1.33 -4.72
C GLY A 32 11.64 0.27 -3.72
N THR A 33 12.52 -0.08 -2.78
CA THR A 33 12.37 -1.23 -1.90
C THR A 33 12.49 -0.81 -0.44
N LYS A 34 11.72 -1.48 0.44
CA LYS A 34 11.87 -1.37 1.89
C LYS A 34 11.58 -2.70 2.57
N GLU A 35 12.34 -3.03 3.61
CA GLU A 35 12.14 -4.22 4.43
C GLU A 35 11.15 -3.97 5.57
N TYR A 36 10.29 -4.96 5.81
CA TYR A 36 9.32 -5.02 6.90
C TYR A 36 9.48 -6.37 7.61
N GLY A 37 10.40 -6.42 8.59
CA GLY A 37 10.82 -7.67 9.21
C GLY A 37 11.52 -8.57 8.19
N THR A 38 11.00 -9.79 7.97
CA THR A 38 11.57 -10.74 7.01
C THR A 38 11.00 -10.60 5.59
N ILE A 39 10.15 -9.61 5.33
CA ILE A 39 9.52 -9.40 4.02
C ILE A 39 10.08 -8.13 3.41
N GLU A 40 10.66 -8.27 2.23
CA GLU A 40 11.04 -7.15 1.39
C GLU A 40 9.83 -6.71 0.56
N VAL A 41 9.47 -5.43 0.59
CA VAL A 41 8.37 -4.87 -0.20
C VAL A 41 8.95 -3.93 -1.24
N ARG A 42 8.64 -4.18 -2.51
CA ARG A 42 9.05 -3.38 -3.66
C ARG A 42 7.87 -2.64 -4.23
N LEU A 43 8.00 -1.34 -4.46
CA LEU A 43 7.05 -0.57 -5.26
C LEU A 43 7.50 -0.62 -6.72
N THR A 44 6.79 -1.39 -7.55
CA THR A 44 7.17 -1.59 -8.96
C THR A 44 6.52 -0.57 -9.87
N HIS A 45 5.28 -0.17 -9.58
CA HIS A 45 4.57 0.81 -10.39
C HIS A 45 3.52 1.57 -9.59
N THR A 46 3.25 2.81 -9.97
CA THR A 46 2.18 3.63 -9.42
C THR A 46 1.40 4.28 -10.55
N LYS A 47 0.07 4.17 -10.48
CA LYS A 47 -0.86 4.91 -11.35
C LYS A 47 -1.65 5.88 -10.50
N ASN A 48 -1.60 7.16 -10.87
CA ASN A 48 -2.36 8.21 -10.21
C ASN A 48 -3.61 8.50 -11.04
N PHE A 49 -4.76 8.46 -10.40
CA PHE A 49 -6.03 8.90 -10.95
C PHE A 49 -6.55 10.06 -10.11
N THR A 50 -7.61 10.72 -10.58
CA THR A 50 -8.21 11.86 -9.89
C THR A 50 -8.61 11.55 -8.45
N ASN A 51 -9.23 10.38 -8.22
CA ASN A 51 -9.82 10.06 -6.91
C ASN A 51 -9.11 8.92 -6.17
N TYR A 52 -8.15 8.25 -6.81
CA TYR A 52 -7.47 7.12 -6.22
C TYR A 52 -6.07 6.93 -6.82
N ILE A 53 -5.23 6.23 -6.07
CA ILE A 53 -3.89 5.83 -6.48
C ILE A 53 -3.83 4.31 -6.47
N VAL A 54 -3.29 3.73 -7.53
CA VAL A 54 -3.05 2.28 -7.62
C VAL A 54 -1.55 2.03 -7.52
N ARG A 55 -1.12 1.24 -6.53
CA ARG A 55 0.27 0.84 -6.36
C ARG A 55 0.41 -0.66 -6.60
N PHE A 56 1.36 -1.02 -7.44
CA PHE A 56 1.75 -2.39 -7.69
C PHE A 56 2.97 -2.70 -6.82
N LEU A 57 2.79 -3.67 -5.93
CA LEU A 57 3.78 -4.08 -4.95
C LEU A 57 4.22 -5.51 -5.22
N GLU A 58 5.48 -5.79 -4.97
CA GLU A 58 5.99 -7.15 -4.86
C GLU A 58 6.48 -7.38 -3.43
N LEU A 59 5.90 -8.37 -2.77
CA LEU A 59 6.38 -8.89 -1.51
C LEU A 59 7.34 -10.03 -1.82
N VAL A 60 8.53 -9.97 -1.27
CA VAL A 60 9.57 -10.98 -1.45
C VAL A 60 9.93 -11.54 -0.08
N LYS A 61 9.86 -12.86 0.05
CA LYS A 61 10.32 -13.58 1.23
C LYS A 61 11.03 -14.85 0.75
N ASP A 62 12.28 -14.99 1.17
CA ASP A 62 13.19 -16.06 0.72
C ASP A 62 13.36 -16.08 -0.81
N LYS A 63 12.74 -17.04 -1.50
CA LYS A 63 12.79 -17.17 -2.98
C LYS A 63 11.42 -16.99 -3.64
N GLU A 64 10.39 -16.70 -2.85
CA GLU A 64 9.03 -16.52 -3.34
C GLU A 64 8.72 -15.02 -3.54
N VAL A 65 7.93 -14.74 -4.58
CA VAL A 65 7.44 -13.40 -4.89
C VAL A 65 5.91 -13.45 -4.95
N GLN A 66 5.27 -12.57 -4.19
CA GLN A 66 3.82 -12.35 -4.20
C GLN A 66 3.52 -10.94 -4.71
N LYS A 67 2.67 -10.84 -5.74
CA LYS A 67 2.22 -9.56 -6.27
C LYS A 67 1.01 -9.08 -5.49
N VAL A 68 1.02 -7.81 -5.10
CA VAL A 68 -0.08 -7.17 -4.37
C VAL A 68 -0.43 -5.86 -5.05
N THR A 69 -1.71 -5.61 -5.32
CA THR A 69 -2.17 -4.29 -5.76
C THR A 69 -2.85 -3.57 -4.61
N GLN A 70 -2.36 -2.39 -4.28
CA GLN A 70 -3.00 -1.49 -3.33
C GLN A 70 -3.81 -0.45 -4.10
N TYR A 71 -5.11 -0.36 -3.80
CA TYR A 71 -6.01 0.70 -4.22
C TYR A 71 -6.17 1.66 -3.05
N HIS A 72 -5.74 2.90 -3.23
CA HIS A 72 -5.85 3.94 -2.21
C HIS A 72 -6.82 5.01 -2.71
N TYR A 73 -8.02 5.03 -2.14
CA TYR A 73 -9.01 6.06 -2.44
C TYR A 73 -8.68 7.32 -1.62
N ILE A 74 -8.31 8.39 -2.30
CA ILE A 74 -7.75 9.61 -1.68
C ILE A 74 -8.78 10.74 -1.54
N SER A 75 -9.92 10.62 -2.22
CA SER A 75 -11.00 11.62 -2.20
C SER A 75 -12.11 11.26 -1.20
N TRP A 76 -11.87 10.37 -0.23
CA TRP A 76 -12.87 10.07 0.78
C TRP A 76 -13.11 11.31 1.65
N PRO A 77 -14.34 11.84 1.74
CA PRO A 77 -14.62 12.98 2.61
C PRO A 77 -14.74 12.53 4.07
N ASP A 78 -14.16 13.32 4.98
CA ASP A 78 -14.22 13.06 6.44
C ASP A 78 -15.64 13.17 7.00
N HIS A 79 -16.49 13.95 6.33
CA HIS A 79 -17.89 14.14 6.65
C HIS A 79 -18.72 13.75 5.43
N GLY A 80 -19.49 12.67 5.56
CA GLY A 80 -20.57 12.32 4.63
C GLY A 80 -21.80 13.16 4.87
#